data_AF-A0A6V7QL33-F1
#
_entry.id   AF-A0A6V7QL33-F1
#
_cell.length_a   1.000
_cell.length_b   1.000
_cell.length_c   1.000
_cell.angle_alpha   90.00
_cell.angle_beta   90.00
_cell.angle_gamma   90.00
#
_symmetry.space_group_name_H-M   'P 1'
#
loop_
_entity.id
_entity.type
_entity.pdbx_description
1 polymer ?
#
loop_
_entity_poly.entity_id
_entity_poly.type
_entity_poly.pdbx_seq_one_letter_code
_entity_poly.pdbx_strand_id
1 'polypeptide(L)'
;MTIAYIWLDTFKCTLALIFIHVMMMLVAGYFRIRDALPEPLWKYPLSYVAFHTYSIQGLLENEYIGTAFAVGEVRTISGVQAVRGSYNISSSPNAKWANLLVLFSMAVGYRILLFTLLRFNVREHVTRCKFCWLRMYTPAAK
;
A
#
# COMPACT_ATOMS: atom_id res chain seq x y z
N MET A 1 6.96 -23.34 26.74
CA MET A 1 6.79 -23.55 25.28
C MET A 1 5.81 -22.58 24.64
N THR A 2 4.67 -22.26 25.25
CA THR A 2 3.67 -21.31 24.74
C THR A 2 4.18 -19.88 24.55
N ILE A 3 4.98 -19.36 25.48
CA ILE A 3 5.55 -18.00 25.37
C ILE A 3 6.51 -17.90 24.17
N ALA A 4 7.39 -18.88 23.98
CA ALA A 4 8.32 -18.92 22.85
C ALA A 4 7.58 -19.03 21.51
N TYR A 5 6.47 -19.77 21.47
CA TYR A 5 5.61 -19.89 20.29
C TYR A 5 4.93 -18.56 19.93
N ILE A 6 4.34 -17.86 20.91
CA ILE A 6 3.69 -16.55 20.69
C ILE A 6 4.72 -15.50 20.20
N TRP A 7 5.92 -15.51 20.79
CA TRP A 7 7.01 -14.64 20.36
C TRP A 7 7.44 -14.89 18.92
N LEU A 8 7.62 -16.16 18.55
CA LEU A 8 8.01 -16.53 17.19
C LEU A 8 6.94 -16.15 16.16
N ASP A 9 5.66 -16.34 16.51
CA ASP A 9 4.55 -15.99 15.61
C ASP A 9 4.45 -14.46 15.41
N THR A 10 4.53 -13.71 16.51
CA THR A 10 4.56 -12.23 16.46
C THR A 10 5.73 -11.71 15.64
N PHE A 11 6.90 -12.32 15.79
CA PHE A 11 8.10 -11.97 15.01
C PHE A 11 7.91 -12.24 13.52
N LYS A 12 7.37 -13.41 13.16
CA LYS A 12 7.07 -13.76 11.76
C LYS A 12 6.06 -12.79 11.14
N CYS A 13 4.99 -12.45 11.86
CA CYS A 13 4.01 -11.46 11.40
C CYS A 13 4.65 -10.08 11.20
N THR A 14 5.48 -9.63 12.15
CA THR A 14 6.15 -8.33 12.07
C THR A 14 7.09 -8.26 10.87
N LEU A 15 7.90 -9.31 10.65
CA LEU A 15 8.78 -9.40 9.48
C LEU A 15 8.00 -9.37 8.16
N ALA A 16 6.89 -10.10 8.07
CA ALA A 16 6.04 -10.09 6.87
C ALA A 16 5.47 -8.70 6.58
N LEU A 17 5.01 -7.97 7.61
CA LEU A 17 4.50 -6.61 7.47
C LEU A 17 5.56 -5.62 7.00
N ILE A 18 6.79 -5.71 7.54
CA ILE A 18 7.92 -4.89 7.12
C ILE A 18 8.27 -5.19 5.66
N PHE A 19 8.36 -6.47 5.30
CA PHE A 19 8.66 -6.88 3.93
C PHE A 19 7.65 -6.31 2.93
N ILE A 20 6.35 -6.39 3.24
CA ILE A 20 5.28 -5.83 2.41
C ILE A 20 5.45 -4.30 2.29
N HIS A 21 5.70 -3.58 3.37
CA HIS A 21 5.90 -2.12 3.32
C HIS A 21 7.09 -1.72 2.47
N VAL A 22 8.23 -2.38 2.64
CA VAL A 22 9.44 -2.11 1.85
C VAL A 22 9.17 -2.37 0.37
N MET A 23 8.48 -3.45 0.05
CA MET A 23 8.10 -3.75 -1.33
C MET A 23 7.16 -2.67 -1.90
N MET A 24 6.20 -2.17 -1.11
CA MET A 24 5.30 -1.09 -1.54
C MET A 24 6.02 0.24 -1.74
N MET A 25 7.02 0.57 -0.92
CA MET A 25 7.89 1.74 -1.13
C MET A 25 8.72 1.61 -2.42
N LEU A 26 9.21 0.40 -2.73
CA LEU A 26 9.93 0.12 -3.96
C LEU A 26 9.04 0.34 -5.19
N VAL A 27 7.80 -0.16 -5.16
CA VAL A 27 6.86 0.00 -6.29
C VAL A 27 6.34 1.43 -6.43
N ALA A 28 6.27 2.18 -5.33
CA ALA A 28 5.85 3.59 -5.35
C ALA A 28 6.82 4.51 -6.09
N GLY A 29 8.02 4.03 -6.42
CA GLY A 29 9.02 4.77 -7.18
C GLY A 29 10.01 5.55 -6.31
N TYR A 30 10.12 5.21 -5.02
CA TYR A 30 11.06 5.86 -4.10
C TYR A 30 12.52 5.63 -4.49
N PHE A 31 12.86 4.41 -4.94
CA PHE A 31 14.23 4.02 -5.31
C PHE A 31 14.49 3.98 -6.83
N ARG A 32 13.43 3.94 -7.65
CA ARG A 32 13.53 3.81 -9.11
C ARG A 32 12.38 4.53 -9.79
N ILE A 33 12.68 5.12 -10.95
CA ILE A 33 11.68 5.78 -11.81
C ILE A 33 10.54 4.80 -12.11
N ARG A 34 9.31 5.22 -11.80
CA ARG A 34 8.11 4.37 -11.82
C ARG A 34 7.80 3.78 -13.21
N ASP A 35 8.10 4.54 -14.26
CA ASP A 35 7.88 4.10 -15.64
C ASP A 35 8.87 3.05 -16.14
N ALA A 36 9.97 2.84 -15.42
CA ALA A 36 10.99 1.86 -15.77
C ALA A 36 10.75 0.49 -15.11
N LEU A 37 9.61 0.27 -14.45
CA LEU A 37 9.26 -1.03 -13.85
C LEU A 37 8.59 -1.98 -14.87
N PRO A 38 8.83 -3.30 -14.77
CA PRO A 38 8.18 -4.28 -15.64
C PRO A 38 6.66 -4.24 -15.50
N GLU A 39 5.96 -4.14 -16.62
CA GLU A 39 4.52 -3.83 -16.65
C GLU A 39 3.57 -4.87 -16.02
N PRO A 40 3.76 -6.20 -16.15
CA PRO A 40 2.69 -7.16 -15.85
C PRO A 40 2.33 -7.33 -14.37
N LEU A 41 3.25 -7.02 -13.45
CA LEU A 41 3.05 -7.23 -12.01
C LEU A 41 3.40 -6.01 -11.17
N TRP A 42 4.44 -5.26 -11.56
CA TRP A 42 4.94 -4.15 -10.77
C TRP A 42 4.18 -2.86 -11.06
N LYS A 43 3.98 -2.53 -12.35
CA LYS A 43 3.22 -1.33 -12.77
C LYS A 43 1.72 -1.50 -12.52
N TYR A 44 1.19 -2.68 -12.83
CA TYR A 44 -0.17 -3.09 -12.52
C TYR A 44 -0.15 -4.49 -11.90
N PRO A 45 -0.86 -4.79 -10.79
CA PRO A 45 -1.69 -3.91 -9.97
C PRO A 45 -0.96 -3.27 -8.78
N LEU A 46 0.26 -3.72 -8.43
CA LEU A 46 0.93 -3.35 -7.17
C LEU A 46 1.09 -1.82 -6.98
N SER A 47 1.50 -1.10 -8.03
CA SER A 47 1.74 0.35 -7.95
C SER A 47 0.47 1.15 -7.60
N TYR A 48 -0.69 0.65 -8.04
CA TYR A 48 -2.00 1.27 -7.78
C TYR A 48 -2.55 0.95 -6.40
N VAL A 49 -2.13 -0.15 -5.78
CA VAL A 49 -2.49 -0.47 -4.40
C VAL A 49 -1.53 0.25 -3.44
N ALA A 50 -0.29 0.54 -3.85
CA ALA A 50 0.67 1.24 -3.01
C ALA A 50 0.22 2.68 -2.69
N PHE A 51 -0.26 2.90 -1.46
CA PHE A 51 -0.61 4.24 -0.98
C PHE A 51 0.58 5.21 -1.05
N HIS A 52 1.80 4.68 -0.88
CA HIS A 52 3.04 5.43 -1.02
C HIS A 52 3.14 6.16 -2.37
N THR A 53 2.62 5.58 -3.46
CA THR A 53 2.62 6.20 -4.80
C THR A 53 1.88 7.54 -4.76
N TYR A 54 0.65 7.53 -4.26
CA TYR A 54 -0.22 8.71 -4.22
C TYR A 54 0.24 9.73 -3.18
N SER A 55 0.83 9.28 -2.06
CA SER A 55 1.38 10.21 -1.06
C SER A 55 2.60 10.96 -1.60
N ILE A 56 3.50 10.27 -2.31
CA ILE A 56 4.68 10.91 -2.90
C ILE A 56 4.23 11.87 -4.00
N GLN A 57 3.33 11.46 -4.89
CA GLN A 57 2.80 12.36 -5.93
C GLN A 57 2.11 13.60 -5.33
N GLY A 58 1.25 13.43 -4.31
CA GLY A 58 0.58 14.56 -3.66
C GLY A 58 1.55 15.51 -2.94
N LEU A 59 2.58 14.99 -2.28
CA LEU A 59 3.63 15.81 -1.64
C LEU A 59 4.43 16.60 -2.68
N LEU A 60 4.87 15.92 -3.74
CA LEU A 60 5.63 16.57 -4.81
C LEU A 60 4.80 17.62 -5.53
N GLU A 61 3.53 17.35 -5.83
CA GLU A 61 2.64 18.33 -6.43
C GLU A 61 2.39 19.52 -5.48
N ASN A 62 2.32 19.29 -4.18
CA ASN A 62 2.14 20.39 -3.22
C ASN A 62 3.36 21.31 -3.14
N GLU A 63 4.58 20.76 -3.24
CA GLU A 63 5.83 21.51 -3.09
C GLU A 63 6.33 22.13 -4.40
N TYR A 64 6.18 21.41 -5.52
CA TYR A 64 6.82 21.77 -6.79
C TYR A 64 5.92 22.55 -7.76
N ILE A 65 4.60 22.61 -7.53
CA ILE A 65 3.71 23.43 -8.35
C ILE A 65 3.92 24.90 -7.99
N GLY A 66 4.26 25.71 -9.00
CA GLY A 66 4.49 27.15 -8.84
C GLY A 66 5.90 27.53 -8.37
N THR A 67 6.79 26.56 -8.14
CA THR A 67 8.20 26.83 -7.82
C THR A 67 9.06 26.83 -9.08
N ALA A 68 10.14 27.59 -9.05
CA ALA A 68 11.15 27.63 -10.09
C ALA A 68 12.55 27.60 -9.45
N PHE A 69 13.45 26.85 -10.06
CA PHE A 69 14.82 26.68 -9.60
C PHE A 69 15.77 27.24 -10.65
N ALA A 70 16.76 28.03 -10.21
CA ALA A 70 17.85 28.46 -11.07
C ALA A 70 18.77 27.27 -11.38
N VAL A 71 19.08 27.09 -12.66
CA VAL A 71 19.99 26.07 -13.17
C VAL A 71 21.13 26.80 -13.88
N GLY A 72 22.25 26.94 -13.18
CA GLY A 72 23.36 27.81 -13.60
C GLY A 72 23.03 29.29 -13.38
N GLU A 73 23.72 30.17 -14.12
CA GLU A 73 23.68 31.62 -13.90
C GLU A 73 22.48 32.31 -14.61
N VAL A 74 21.93 31.70 -15.67
CA VAL A 74 20.96 32.37 -16.57
C VAL A 74 19.62 31.64 -16.73
N ARG A 75 19.57 30.32 -16.49
CA ARG A 75 18.37 29.52 -16.80
C ARG A 75 17.57 29.21 -15.54
N THR A 76 16.25 29.26 -15.63
CA THR A 76 15.34 28.78 -14.58
C THR A 76 14.52 27.60 -15.11
N ILE A 77 14.38 26.54 -14.31
CA ILE A 77 13.49 25.42 -14.61
C ILE A 77 12.32 25.43 -13.63
N SER A 78 11.12 25.07 -14.09
CA SER A 78 10.00 24.88 -13.16
C SER A 78 10.23 23.65 -12.28
N GLY A 79 9.82 23.71 -11.02
CA GLY A 79 9.89 22.59 -10.09
C GLY A 79 9.18 21.36 -10.63
N VAL A 80 8.02 21.56 -11.26
CA VAL A 80 7.28 20.49 -11.94
C VAL A 80 8.15 19.83 -13.01
N GLN A 81 8.82 20.60 -13.87
CA GLN A 81 9.68 20.04 -14.92
C GLN A 81 10.92 19.35 -14.35
N ALA A 82 11.45 19.80 -13.22
CA ALA A 82 12.58 19.17 -12.54
C ALA A 82 12.26 17.74 -12.09
N VAL A 83 11.05 17.52 -11.58
CA VAL A 83 10.65 16.26 -10.93
C VAL A 83 9.86 15.34 -11.88
N ARG A 84 9.29 15.90 -12.97
CA ARG A 84 8.46 15.16 -13.93
C ARG A 84 9.14 13.95 -14.57
N GLY A 85 10.46 14.00 -14.76
CA GLY A 85 11.22 12.89 -15.35
C GLY A 85 11.33 11.66 -14.44
N SER A 86 11.16 11.83 -13.13
CA SER A 86 11.21 10.72 -12.15
C SER A 86 9.82 10.32 -11.66
N TYR A 87 8.94 11.29 -11.52
CA TYR A 87 7.58 11.12 -11.03
C TYR A 87 6.61 11.75 -12.03
N ASN A 88 5.66 10.98 -12.54
CA ASN A 88 4.57 11.49 -13.39
C ASN A 88 3.61 12.38 -12.59
N ILE A 89 4.09 13.55 -12.19
CA ILE A 89 3.30 14.58 -11.49
C ILE A 89 2.52 15.39 -12.51
N SER A 90 1.29 15.75 -12.14
CA SER A 90 0.48 16.62 -12.97
C SER A 90 0.84 18.08 -12.71
N SER A 91 0.85 18.89 -13.77
CA SER A 91 1.04 20.34 -13.66
C SER A 91 -0.23 21.07 -13.21
N SER A 92 -1.36 20.36 -13.05
CA SER A 92 -2.63 20.99 -12.70
C SER A 92 -2.66 21.36 -11.20
N PRO A 93 -3.11 22.57 -10.83
CA PRO A 93 -3.17 23.03 -9.42
C PRO A 93 -4.00 22.13 -8.50
N ASN A 94 -4.98 21.43 -9.07
CA ASN A 94 -5.93 20.60 -8.33
C ASN A 94 -5.49 19.13 -8.18
N ALA A 95 -4.36 18.73 -8.78
CA ALA A 95 -3.92 17.33 -8.75
C ALA A 95 -3.64 16.83 -7.33
N LYS A 96 -3.12 17.69 -6.44
CA LYS A 96 -2.88 17.35 -5.03
C LYS A 96 -4.15 16.90 -4.30
N TRP A 97 -5.29 17.52 -4.62
CA TRP A 97 -6.58 17.17 -4.02
C TRP A 97 -7.11 15.84 -4.54
N ALA A 98 -6.88 15.53 -5.81
CA ALA A 98 -7.20 14.23 -6.38
C ALA A 98 -6.38 13.11 -5.70
N ASN A 99 -5.06 13.31 -5.55
CA ASN A 99 -4.19 12.37 -4.83
C ASN A 99 -4.62 12.20 -3.36
N LEU A 100 -5.00 13.28 -2.69
CA LEU A 100 -5.52 13.23 -1.31
C LEU A 100 -6.84 12.44 -1.22
N LEU A 101 -7.76 12.65 -2.17
CA LEU A 101 -9.02 11.91 -2.22
C LEU A 101 -8.80 10.41 -2.43
N VAL A 102 -7.84 10.03 -3.29
CA VAL A 102 -7.47 8.63 -3.48
C VAL A 102 -6.91 8.03 -2.19
N LEU A 103 -6.00 8.73 -1.50
CA LEU A 103 -5.46 8.27 -0.22
C LEU A 103 -6.53 8.09 0.85
N PHE A 104 -7.49 9.01 0.93
CA PHE A 104 -8.63 8.88 1.83
C PHE A 104 -9.48 7.65 1.49
N SER A 105 -9.76 7.45 0.20
CA SER A 105 -10.51 6.29 -0.30
C SER A 105 -9.79 4.98 0.00
N MET A 106 -8.46 4.94 -0.14
CA MET A 106 -7.63 3.80 0.24
C MET A 106 -7.67 3.52 1.74
N ALA A 107 -7.59 4.54 2.59
CA ALA A 107 -7.66 4.36 4.04
C ALA A 107 -8.98 3.71 4.45
N VAL A 108 -10.10 4.19 3.90
CA VAL A 108 -11.43 3.59 4.12
C VAL A 108 -11.47 2.17 3.55
N GLY A 109 -11.00 1.97 2.32
CA GLY A 109 -10.96 0.68 1.65
C GLY A 109 -10.17 -0.38 2.44
N TYR A 110 -9.01 -0.03 2.98
CA TYR A 110 -8.21 -0.93 3.81
C TYR A 110 -8.87 -1.26 5.14
N ARG A 111 -9.57 -0.31 5.76
CA ARG A 111 -10.36 -0.59 6.98
C ARG A 111 -11.48 -1.57 6.69
N ILE A 112 -12.19 -1.42 5.58
CA ILE A 112 -13.26 -2.33 5.14
C ILE A 112 -12.68 -3.72 4.82
N LEU A 113 -11.57 -3.78 4.09
CA LEU A 113 -10.90 -5.03 3.76
C LEU A 113 -10.45 -5.77 5.02
N LEU A 114 -9.79 -5.07 5.95
CA LEU A 114 -9.38 -5.64 7.24
C LEU A 114 -10.59 -6.14 8.03
N PHE A 115 -11.65 -5.35 8.14
CA PHE A 115 -12.88 -5.74 8.81
C PHE A 115 -13.48 -7.01 8.19
N THR A 116 -13.49 -7.08 6.86
CA THR A 116 -14.00 -8.23 6.09
C THR A 116 -13.14 -9.47 6.34
N LEU A 117 -11.82 -9.36 6.25
CA LEU A 117 -10.87 -10.45 6.52
C LEU A 117 -10.99 -10.96 7.96
N LEU A 118 -11.06 -10.07 8.94
CA LEU A 118 -11.25 -10.44 10.34
C LEU A 118 -12.60 -11.14 10.54
N ARG A 119 -13.68 -10.63 9.93
CA ARG A 119 -15.01 -11.25 10.01
C ARG A 119 -15.04 -12.64 9.38
N PHE A 120 -14.38 -12.83 8.24
CA PHE A 120 -14.27 -14.14 7.58
C PHE A 120 -13.41 -15.11 8.38
N ASN A 121 -12.24 -14.70 8.89
CA ASN A 121 -11.40 -15.55 9.73
C ASN A 121 -12.15 -15.98 11.01
N VAL A 122 -12.80 -15.05 11.70
CA VAL A 122 -13.62 -15.37 12.88
C VAL A 122 -14.75 -16.33 12.51
N ARG A 123 -15.44 -16.10 11.39
CA ARG A 123 -16.52 -16.98 10.92
C ARG A 123 -16.00 -18.37 10.55
N GLU A 124 -14.84 -18.48 9.93
CA GLU A 124 -14.21 -19.76 9.60
C GLU A 124 -13.83 -20.51 10.88
N HIS A 125 -13.20 -19.86 11.87
CA HIS A 125 -12.89 -20.47 13.16
C HIS A 125 -14.15 -20.91 13.91
N VAL A 126 -15.21 -20.11 13.93
CA VAL A 126 -16.49 -20.47 14.55
C VAL A 126 -17.16 -21.64 13.82
N THR A 127 -17.13 -21.65 12.48
CA THR A 127 -17.72 -22.73 11.67
C THR A 127 -16.92 -24.03 11.82
N ARG A 128 -15.59 -23.95 11.83
CA ARG A 128 -14.68 -25.08 12.10
C ARG A 128 -14.90 -25.63 13.50
N CYS A 129 -15.10 -24.76 14.50
CA CYS A 129 -15.40 -25.16 15.87
C CYS A 129 -16.77 -25.84 15.95
N LYS A 130 -17.82 -25.27 15.35
CA LYS A 130 -19.16 -25.89 15.28
C LYS A 130 -19.14 -27.23 14.55
N PHE A 131 -18.42 -27.36 13.44
CA PHE A 131 -18.27 -28.61 12.69
C PHE A 131 -17.50 -29.66 13.51
N CYS A 132 -16.45 -29.27 14.23
CA CYS A 132 -15.73 -30.16 15.13
C CYS A 132 -16.64 -30.65 16.26
N TRP A 133 -17.42 -29.75 16.88
CA TRP A 133 -18.42 -30.09 17.90
C TRP A 133 -19.52 -31.02 17.37
N LEU A 134 -20.07 -30.76 16.18
CA LEU A 134 -21.07 -31.61 15.55
C LEU A 134 -20.51 -33.00 15.21
N ARG A 135 -19.27 -33.08 14.73
CA ARG A 135 -18.58 -34.35 14.46
C ARG A 135 -18.28 -35.17 15.72
N MET A 136 -18.06 -34.52 16.87
CA MET A 136 -17.91 -35.21 18.15
C MET A 136 -19.25 -35.73 18.70
N TYR A 137 -20.38 -35.09 18.38
CA TYR A 137 -21.71 -35.46 18.91
C TYR A 137 -22.51 -36.41 18.01
N THR A 138 -22.04 -36.71 16.80
CA THR A 138 -22.52 -37.85 16.03
C THR A 138 -21.72 -39.10 16.43
N PRO A 139 -22.18 -39.94 17.37
CA PRO A 139 -21.60 -41.26 17.53
C PRO A 139 -21.75 -42.00 16.21
N ALA A 140 -20.70 -42.72 15.81
CA ALA A 140 -20.78 -43.66 14.70
C ALA A 140 -21.94 -44.63 14.98
N ALA A 141 -23.08 -44.42 14.31
CA ALA A 141 -24.14 -45.40 14.28
C ALA A 141 -23.56 -46.65 13.61
N LYS A 142 -23.70 -47.77 14.31
CA LYS A 142 -23.21 -49.12 13.93
C LYS A 142 -23.58 -49.51 12.51
#